data_AF-X8GYS8-F1
#
_entry.id   AF-X8GYS8-F1
#
_cell.length_a   1.000
_cell.length_b   1.000
_cell.length_c   1.000
_cell.angle_alpha   90.00
_cell.angle_beta   90.00
_cell.angle_gamma   90.00
#
_symmetry.space_group_name_H-M   'P 1'
#
loop_
_entity.id
_entity.type
_entity.pdbx_description
1 polymer ?
#
loop_
_entity_poly.entity_id
_entity_poly.type
_entity_poly.pdbx_seq_one_letter_code
_entity_poly.pdbx_strand_id
1 'polypeptide(L)'
;MKIHKYFFWIEDNFIEIYKDGKLEKYDGEEKTYINKLDEFWKKWEKNSKIILSRDKVNFTFLIDEKIDRGSLFESIKKYQKDFSYEFSSEDLKKILDIKNIEKVIFNFNKEEVAIAKTIEKYVETEFDEELIKIFLLGNNINKDILKEILNQRVEDNEKEEINEGLLDSYFREKWKNKK
;
A
#
# COMPACT_ATOMS: atom_id res chain seq x y z
N MET A 1 -15.56 -11.62 14.34
CA MET A 1 -14.30 -10.85 14.24
C MET A 1 -14.28 -10.25 12.86
N LYS A 2 -14.29 -8.92 12.76
CA LYS A 2 -14.26 -8.24 11.47
C LYS A 2 -12.80 -8.04 11.06
N ILE A 3 -12.54 -7.99 9.76
CA ILE A 3 -11.24 -7.58 9.22
C ILE A 3 -11.46 -6.20 8.63
N HIS A 4 -10.69 -5.21 9.07
CA HIS A 4 -10.71 -3.87 8.48
C HIS A 4 -9.53 -3.75 7.53
N LYS A 5 -9.82 -3.39 6.27
CA LYS A 5 -8.82 -3.20 5.24
C LYS A 5 -8.44 -1.73 5.21
N TYR A 6 -7.19 -1.44 5.50
CA TYR A 6 -6.66 -0.08 5.43
C TYR A 6 -5.60 0.03 4.36
N PHE A 7 -5.82 0.96 3.44
CA PHE A 7 -4.86 1.36 2.44
C PHE A 7 -4.42 2.79 2.74
N PHE A 8 -3.11 3.01 2.75
CA PHE A 8 -2.55 4.33 3.04
C PHE A 8 -1.80 4.83 1.83
N TRP A 9 -2.26 5.93 1.25
CA TRP A 9 -1.51 6.66 0.23
C TRP A 9 -0.67 7.72 0.92
N ILE A 10 0.65 7.65 0.78
CA ILE A 10 1.58 8.56 1.45
C ILE A 10 2.44 9.26 0.41
N GLU A 11 2.28 10.57 0.31
CA GLU A 11 2.87 11.40 -0.73
C GLU A 11 3.04 12.83 -0.21
N ASP A 12 4.17 13.48 -0.49
CA ASP A 12 4.45 14.87 -0.12
C ASP A 12 4.19 15.22 1.35
N ASN A 13 4.56 14.33 2.28
CA ASN A 13 4.29 14.47 3.71
C ASN A 13 2.80 14.49 4.06
N PHE A 14 1.95 13.90 3.23
CA PHE A 14 0.54 13.72 3.52
C PHE A 14 0.15 12.25 3.49
N ILE A 15 -0.88 11.91 4.24
CA ILE A 15 -1.52 10.59 4.20
C ILE A 15 -3.01 10.70 3.94
N GLU A 16 -3.46 9.86 3.03
CA GLU A 16 -4.88 9.58 2.81
C GLU A 16 -5.15 8.16 3.27
N ILE A 17 -6.24 7.99 4.00
CA ILE A 17 -6.63 6.72 4.58
C ILE A 17 -7.81 6.20 3.78
N TYR A 18 -7.65 5.02 3.20
CA TYR A 18 -8.74 4.32 2.53
C TYR A 18 -9.14 3.13 3.38
N LYS A 19 -10.42 3.05 3.71
CA LYS A 19 -11.00 1.93 4.44
C LYS A 19 -11.96 1.18 3.53
N ASP A 20 -11.70 -0.11 3.34
CA ASP A 20 -12.51 -0.98 2.47
C ASP A 20 -12.70 -0.37 1.06
N GLY A 21 -11.64 0.28 0.53
CA GLY A 21 -11.62 0.90 -0.80
C GLY A 21 -12.28 2.28 -0.90
N LYS A 22 -12.68 2.88 0.22
CA LYS A 22 -13.27 4.24 0.27
C LYS A 22 -12.37 5.19 1.04
N LEU A 23 -12.25 6.42 0.57
CA LEU A 23 -11.55 7.48 1.28
C LEU A 23 -12.26 7.76 2.63
N GLU A 24 -11.50 7.67 3.71
CA GLU A 24 -11.95 7.87 5.09
C GLU A 24 -11.36 9.17 5.62
N LYS A 25 -12.22 10.07 6.12
CA LYS A 25 -11.75 11.30 6.77
C LYS A 25 -11.09 10.97 8.11
N TYR A 26 -9.91 11.54 8.34
CA TYR A 26 -9.20 11.45 9.60
C TYR A 26 -9.13 12.84 10.24
N ASP A 27 -9.67 12.96 11.46
CA ASP A 27 -9.87 14.24 12.15
C ASP A 27 -10.66 15.29 11.33
N GLY A 28 -11.57 14.84 10.47
CA GLY A 28 -12.39 15.71 9.61
C GLY A 28 -11.76 16.05 8.26
N GLU A 29 -10.48 15.70 8.05
CA GLU A 29 -9.72 15.98 6.83
C GLU A 29 -9.64 14.73 5.93
N GLU A 30 -9.70 14.93 4.62
CA GLU A 30 -9.51 13.87 3.62
C GLU A 30 -8.03 13.50 3.44
N LYS A 31 -7.14 14.46 3.65
CA LYS A 31 -5.70 14.33 3.55
C LYS A 31 -5.06 14.91 4.81
N THR A 32 -4.30 14.10 5.54
CA THR A 32 -3.67 14.50 6.81
C THR A 32 -2.20 14.81 6.61
N TYR A 33 -1.75 15.99 7.03
CA TYR A 33 -0.32 16.33 7.03
C TYR A 33 0.44 15.51 8.08
N ILE A 34 1.61 15.00 7.69
CA ILE A 34 2.52 14.21 8.51
C ILE A 34 3.84 14.94 8.61
N ASN A 35 4.13 15.48 9.79
CA ASN A 35 5.47 15.96 10.09
C ASN A 35 6.43 14.77 10.36
N LYS A 36 5.95 13.75 11.06
CA LYS A 36 6.66 12.49 11.34
C LYS A 36 5.68 11.33 11.34
N LEU A 37 5.99 10.26 10.61
CA LEU A 37 5.14 9.06 10.53
C LEU A 37 4.85 8.49 11.93
N ASP A 38 5.83 8.42 12.82
CA ASP A 38 5.65 7.94 14.19
C ASP A 38 4.59 8.72 14.99
N GLU A 39 4.51 10.04 14.78
CA GLU A 39 3.52 10.89 15.46
C GLU A 39 2.11 10.61 14.91
N PHE A 40 2.00 10.46 13.59
CA PHE A 40 0.75 10.03 12.95
C PHE A 40 0.29 8.69 13.52
N TRP A 41 1.14 7.67 13.57
CA TRP A 41 0.75 6.34 14.07
C TRP A 41 0.32 6.34 15.53
N LYS A 42 1.01 7.09 16.39
CA LYS A 42 0.59 7.28 17.80
C LYS A 42 -0.78 7.93 17.91
N LYS A 43 -1.08 8.90 17.04
CA LYS A 43 -2.38 9.58 17.01
C LYS A 43 -3.46 8.68 16.43
N TRP A 44 -3.18 7.99 15.34
CA TRP A 44 -4.06 7.03 14.70
C TRP A 44 -4.41 5.88 15.66
N GLU A 45 -3.44 5.43 16.45
CA GLU A 45 -3.63 4.46 17.52
C GLU A 45 -4.65 4.90 18.57
N LYS A 46 -4.52 6.13 19.06
CA LYS A 46 -5.42 6.68 20.08
C LYS A 46 -6.83 6.93 19.56
N ASN A 47 -6.96 7.31 18.29
CA ASN A 47 -8.22 7.78 17.71
C ASN A 47 -9.00 6.69 16.98
N SER A 48 -8.33 5.66 16.45
CA SER A 48 -9.04 4.60 15.76
C SER A 48 -9.70 3.67 16.79
N LYS A 49 -11.05 3.65 16.79
CA LYS A 49 -11.84 2.69 17.58
C LYS A 49 -11.57 1.22 17.19
N ILE A 50 -10.83 1.00 16.11
CA ILE A 50 -10.62 -0.30 15.47
C ILE A 50 -9.40 -1.03 16.03
N ILE A 51 -8.33 -0.32 16.43
CA ILE A 51 -7.16 -0.94 17.08
C ILE A 51 -7.48 -1.41 18.51
N LEU A 52 -8.48 -0.81 19.15
CA LEU A 52 -8.94 -1.18 20.49
C LEU A 52 -9.92 -2.37 20.50
N SER A 53 -10.21 -2.95 19.33
CA SER A 53 -11.13 -4.07 19.19
C SER A 53 -10.38 -5.39 18.96
N ARG A 54 -11.03 -6.54 19.20
CA ARG A 54 -10.48 -7.87 18.82
C ARG A 54 -10.41 -8.08 17.29
N ASP A 55 -10.67 -7.05 16.49
CA ASP A 55 -10.69 -7.15 15.04
C ASP A 55 -9.28 -7.21 14.47
N LYS A 56 -9.17 -7.82 13.29
CA LYS A 56 -7.91 -7.94 12.57
C LYS A 56 -7.76 -6.77 11.62
N VAL A 57 -6.51 -6.37 11.39
CA VAL A 57 -6.18 -5.25 10.50
C VAL A 57 -5.21 -5.71 9.43
N ASN A 58 -5.51 -5.35 8.19
CA ASN A 58 -4.61 -5.55 7.07
C ASN A 58 -4.20 -4.20 6.50
N PHE A 59 -2.88 -4.00 6.39
CA PHE A 59 -2.28 -2.77 5.92
C PHE A 59 -1.63 -2.95 4.56
N THR A 60 -2.02 -2.09 3.63
CA THR A 60 -1.29 -1.86 2.38
C THR A 60 -0.90 -0.39 2.30
N PHE A 61 0.31 -0.12 1.86
CA PHE A 61 0.87 1.21 1.70
C PHE A 61 1.22 1.46 0.25
N LEU A 62 0.81 2.62 -0.25
CA LEU A 62 1.16 3.18 -1.54
C LEU A 62 2.00 4.42 -1.23
N ILE A 63 3.31 4.32 -1.38
CA ILE A 63 4.25 5.30 -0.82
C ILE A 63 5.09 5.92 -1.93
N ASP A 64 5.08 7.25 -2.00
CA ASP A 64 5.99 8.02 -2.83
C ASP A 64 7.46 7.71 -2.47
N GLU A 65 8.31 7.53 -3.49
CA GLU A 65 9.73 7.21 -3.33
C GLU A 65 10.50 8.12 -2.37
N LYS A 66 10.09 9.40 -2.26
CA LYS A 66 10.74 10.42 -1.42
C LYS A 66 10.48 10.20 0.07
N ILE A 67 9.52 9.36 0.44
CA ILE A 67 9.16 9.11 1.84
C ILE A 67 10.09 8.07 2.47
N ASP A 68 10.58 8.35 3.69
CA ASP A 68 11.37 7.38 4.46
C ASP A 68 10.51 6.18 4.92
N ARG A 69 10.70 5.05 4.23
CA ARG A 69 10.03 3.77 4.50
C ARG A 69 10.52 3.10 5.79
N GLY A 70 11.73 3.40 6.26
CA GLY A 70 12.32 2.73 7.40
C GLY A 70 11.59 3.03 8.71
N SER A 71 11.26 4.31 8.94
CA SER A 71 10.43 4.73 10.08
C SER A 71 9.03 4.14 10.03
N LEU A 72 8.42 4.08 8.84
CA LEU A 72 7.10 3.48 8.67
C LEU A 72 7.07 2.04 9.19
N PHE A 73 8.02 1.21 8.76
CA PHE A 73 8.02 -0.20 9.11
C PHE A 73 8.17 -0.45 10.62
N GLU A 74 9.01 0.31 11.31
CA GLU A 74 9.14 0.19 12.76
C GLU A 74 7.84 0.57 13.48
N SER A 75 7.16 1.62 13.03
CA SER A 75 5.93 2.12 13.66
C SER A 75 4.76 1.13 13.60
N ILE A 76 4.69 0.31 12.55
CA ILE A 76 3.58 -0.63 12.31
C ILE A 76 3.89 -2.08 12.71
N LYS A 77 5.15 -2.40 13.06
CA LYS A 77 5.61 -3.76 13.39
C LYS A 77 4.80 -4.46 14.49
N LYS A 78 4.23 -3.68 15.41
CA LYS A 78 3.46 -4.14 16.56
C LYS A 78 2.06 -4.65 16.24
N TYR A 79 1.52 -4.33 15.08
CA TYR A 79 0.16 -4.73 14.71
C TYR A 79 0.13 -6.18 14.24
N GLN A 80 -0.89 -6.93 14.66
CA GLN A 80 -1.06 -8.32 14.26
C GLN A 80 -1.31 -8.39 12.75
N LYS A 81 -0.42 -9.05 12.01
CA LYS A 81 -0.56 -9.27 10.58
C LYS A 81 -1.71 -10.25 10.32
N ASP A 82 -2.61 -9.89 9.43
CA ASP A 82 -3.62 -10.81 8.90
C ASP A 82 -3.41 -11.03 7.40
N PHE A 83 -3.41 -12.31 7.01
CA PHE A 83 -3.19 -12.77 5.63
C PHE A 83 -4.46 -13.33 5.00
N SER A 84 -5.64 -13.10 5.60
CA SER A 84 -6.89 -13.66 5.09
C SER A 84 -7.47 -12.88 3.91
N TYR A 85 -6.95 -11.69 3.63
CA TYR A 85 -7.40 -10.84 2.53
C TYR A 85 -6.26 -10.31 1.68
N GLU A 86 -6.28 -10.61 0.39
CA GLU A 86 -5.29 -10.14 -0.57
C GLU A 86 -5.69 -8.76 -1.15
N PHE A 87 -4.76 -7.81 -1.17
CA PHE A 87 -4.90 -6.54 -1.88
C PHE A 87 -4.79 -6.79 -3.38
N SER A 88 -5.89 -6.57 -4.08
CA SER A 88 -6.08 -6.92 -5.49
C SER A 88 -5.87 -5.74 -6.43
N SER A 89 -5.76 -6.03 -7.73
CA SER A 89 -5.74 -5.00 -8.79
C SER A 89 -7.00 -4.13 -8.79
N GLU A 90 -8.16 -4.66 -8.41
CA GLU A 90 -9.42 -3.92 -8.28
C GLU A 90 -9.41 -2.93 -7.11
N ASP A 91 -8.77 -3.28 -5.99
CA ASP A 91 -8.57 -2.34 -4.89
C ASP A 91 -7.66 -1.18 -5.30
N LEU A 92 -6.58 -1.48 -6.04
CA LEU A 92 -5.66 -0.48 -6.57
C LEU A 92 -6.34 0.46 -7.57
N LYS A 93 -7.15 -0.07 -8.51
CA LYS A 93 -7.92 0.72 -9.47
C LYS A 93 -8.83 1.72 -8.76
N LYS A 94 -9.57 1.30 -7.72
CA LYS A 94 -10.45 2.19 -6.94
C LYS A 94 -9.69 3.35 -6.30
N ILE A 95 -8.50 3.10 -5.74
CA ILE A 95 -7.68 4.14 -5.13
C ILE A 95 -7.23 5.14 -6.21
N LEU A 96 -6.73 4.64 -7.34
CA LEU A 96 -6.27 5.48 -8.45
C LEU A 96 -7.39 6.32 -9.06
N ASP A 97 -8.58 5.75 -9.17
CA ASP A 97 -9.76 6.44 -9.67
C ASP A 97 -10.21 7.55 -8.72
N ILE A 98 -10.17 7.33 -7.40
CA ILE A 98 -10.46 8.37 -6.41
C ILE A 98 -9.43 9.48 -6.46
N LYS A 99 -8.14 9.14 -6.60
CA LYS A 99 -7.05 10.13 -6.70
C LYS A 99 -6.99 10.87 -8.03
N ASN A 100 -7.72 10.39 -9.04
CA ASN A 100 -7.68 10.93 -10.39
C ASN A 100 -6.25 10.91 -10.98
N ILE A 101 -5.51 9.83 -10.77
CA ILE A 101 -4.15 9.64 -11.30
C ILE A 101 -4.24 9.26 -12.78
N GLU A 102 -3.69 10.10 -13.65
CA GLU A 102 -3.64 9.83 -15.09
C GLU A 102 -2.43 8.97 -15.48
N LYS A 103 -1.29 9.17 -14.83
CA LYS A 103 -0.06 8.40 -15.05
C LYS A 103 0.73 8.24 -13.75
N VAL A 104 1.35 7.09 -13.55
CA VAL A 104 2.13 6.78 -12.34
C VAL A 104 3.07 5.62 -12.60
N ILE A 105 4.22 5.61 -11.90
CA ILE A 105 5.13 4.47 -11.87
C ILE A 105 4.88 3.67 -10.59
N PHE A 106 4.66 2.37 -10.73
CA PHE A 106 4.60 1.47 -9.59
C PHE A 106 5.86 0.65 -9.45
N ASN A 107 6.33 0.47 -8.22
CA ASN A 107 7.35 -0.49 -7.86
C ASN A 107 6.79 -1.52 -6.88
N PHE A 108 6.87 -2.79 -7.25
CA PHE A 108 6.42 -3.92 -6.44
C PHE A 108 7.26 -5.16 -6.75
N ASN A 109 7.75 -5.86 -5.72
CA ASN A 109 8.53 -7.10 -5.87
C ASN A 109 9.71 -7.02 -6.86
N LYS A 110 10.40 -5.87 -6.92
CA LYS A 110 11.50 -5.57 -7.88
C LYS A 110 11.06 -5.45 -9.34
N GLU A 111 9.76 -5.52 -9.60
CA GLU A 111 9.17 -5.11 -10.86
C GLU A 111 8.82 -3.63 -10.77
N GLU A 112 9.02 -2.93 -11.88
CA GLU A 112 8.68 -1.53 -12.03
C GLU A 112 7.90 -1.35 -13.31
N VAL A 113 6.76 -0.67 -13.24
CA VAL A 113 5.84 -0.51 -14.37
C VAL A 113 5.27 0.90 -14.35
N ALA A 114 5.43 1.64 -15.45
CA ALA A 114 4.72 2.89 -15.68
C ALA A 114 3.34 2.58 -16.29
N ILE A 115 2.28 3.10 -15.68
CA ILE A 115 0.91 2.92 -16.19
C ILE A 115 0.24 4.26 -16.47
N ALA A 116 -0.65 4.26 -17.47
CA ALA A 116 -1.50 5.38 -17.82
C ALA A 116 -2.98 4.99 -17.83
N LYS A 117 -3.85 5.85 -17.31
CA LYS A 117 -5.30 5.69 -17.37
C LYS A 117 -5.81 6.07 -18.76
N THR A 118 -6.56 5.17 -19.36
CA THR A 118 -7.37 5.41 -20.56
C THR A 118 -8.86 5.44 -20.17
N ILE A 119 -9.74 5.68 -21.15
CA ILE A 119 -11.20 5.69 -20.94
C ILE A 119 -11.69 4.36 -20.36
N GLU A 120 -11.08 3.23 -20.76
CA GLU A 120 -11.60 1.90 -20.44
C GLU A 120 -10.76 1.16 -19.39
N LYS A 121 -9.45 1.47 -19.30
CA LYS A 121 -8.49 0.67 -18.52
C LYS A 121 -7.17 1.39 -18.27
N TYR A 122 -6.34 0.81 -17.41
CA TYR A 122 -4.93 1.15 -17.32
C TYR A 122 -4.12 0.37 -18.37
N VAL A 123 -3.15 1.04 -18.98
CA VAL A 123 -2.20 0.47 -19.95
C VAL A 123 -0.78 0.82 -19.56
N GLU A 124 0.19 0.02 -20.00
CA GLU A 124 1.60 0.31 -19.79
C GLU A 124 2.02 1.50 -20.66
N THR A 125 2.92 2.32 -20.14
CA THR A 125 3.44 3.50 -20.81
C THR A 125 4.95 3.61 -20.62
N GLU A 126 5.58 4.57 -21.30
CA GLU A 126 7.02 4.80 -21.16
C GLU A 126 7.34 5.39 -19.79
N PHE A 127 8.54 5.07 -19.29
CA PHE A 127 9.06 5.69 -18.08
C PHE A 127 9.37 7.16 -18.34
N ASP A 128 8.94 7.99 -17.40
CA ASP A 128 9.20 9.42 -17.38
C ASP A 128 9.59 9.78 -15.94
N GLU A 129 10.76 10.40 -15.79
CA GLU A 129 11.36 10.75 -14.49
C GLU A 129 10.52 11.78 -13.72
N GLU A 130 9.62 12.49 -14.39
CA GLU A 130 8.70 13.44 -13.75
C GLU A 130 7.48 12.76 -13.14
N LEU A 131 7.23 11.48 -13.44
CA LEU A 131 6.10 10.74 -12.89
C LEU A 131 6.31 10.41 -11.42
N ILE A 132 5.19 10.44 -10.67
CA ILE A 132 5.16 9.98 -9.30
C ILE A 132 5.49 8.49 -9.28
N LYS A 133 6.46 8.12 -8.45
CA LYS A 133 6.88 6.74 -8.24
C LYS A 133 6.38 6.23 -6.90
N ILE A 134 5.48 5.24 -6.96
CA ILE A 134 4.77 4.67 -5.83
C ILE A 134 5.25 3.26 -5.56
N PHE A 135 5.74 3.02 -4.35
CA PHE A 135 6.03 1.68 -3.84
C PHE A 135 4.77 1.06 -3.26
N LEU A 136 4.44 -0.14 -3.72
CA LEU A 136 3.38 -0.97 -3.13
C LEU A 136 3.99 -1.86 -2.04
N LEU A 137 3.58 -1.64 -0.78
CA LEU A 137 4.13 -2.35 0.38
C LEU A 137 2.98 -2.94 1.21
N GLY A 138 3.00 -4.25 1.40
CA GLY A 138 1.98 -4.98 2.14
C GLY A 138 2.41 -6.43 2.32
N ASN A 139 1.86 -7.11 3.33
CA ASN A 139 2.19 -8.53 3.56
C ASN A 139 1.26 -9.47 2.77
N ASN A 140 0.22 -8.94 2.13
CA ASN A 140 -0.76 -9.73 1.40
C ASN A 140 -1.23 -8.98 0.14
N ILE A 141 -0.27 -8.59 -0.70
CA ILE A 141 -0.55 -7.99 -2.02
C ILE A 141 -0.51 -9.11 -3.06
N ASN A 142 -1.48 -9.12 -3.97
CA ASN A 142 -1.49 -10.05 -5.10
C ASN A 142 -0.17 -9.94 -5.87
N LYS A 143 0.54 -11.07 -6.04
CA LYS A 143 1.87 -11.10 -6.66
C LYS A 143 1.86 -10.58 -8.11
N ASP A 144 0.74 -10.77 -8.81
CA ASP A 144 0.53 -10.38 -10.19
C ASP A 144 -0.26 -9.06 -10.32
N ILE A 145 -0.38 -8.28 -9.23
CA ILE A 145 -1.16 -7.03 -9.21
C ILE A 145 -0.80 -6.06 -10.35
N LEU A 146 0.48 -5.95 -10.71
CA LEU A 146 0.94 -5.08 -11.80
C LEU A 146 0.57 -5.61 -13.19
N LYS A 147 0.46 -6.93 -13.36
CA LYS A 147 -0.01 -7.55 -14.61
C LYS A 147 -1.54 -7.46 -14.71
N GLU A 148 -2.23 -7.75 -13.61
CA GLU A 148 -3.69 -7.70 -13.55
C GLU A 148 -4.25 -6.29 -13.77
N ILE A 149 -3.61 -5.25 -13.20
CA ILE A 149 -4.06 -3.86 -13.42
C ILE A 149 -3.97 -3.48 -14.90
N LEU A 150 -2.98 -4.02 -15.62
CA LEU A 150 -2.80 -3.89 -17.06
C LEU A 150 -3.70 -4.83 -17.89
N ASN A 151 -4.52 -5.66 -17.24
CA ASN A 151 -5.35 -6.70 -17.86
C ASN A 151 -4.52 -7.70 -18.70
N GLN A 152 -3.27 -7.95 -18.29
CA GLN A 152 -2.44 -8.99 -18.88
C GLN A 152 -2.89 -10.37 -18.36
N ARG A 153 -2.68 -11.43 -19.15
CA ARG A 153 -2.96 -12.79 -18.71
C ARG A 153 -2.01 -13.18 -17.58
N VAL A 154 -2.56 -13.68 -16.49
CA VAL A 154 -1.82 -14.31 -15.40
C VAL A 154 -1.82 -15.81 -15.67
N GLU A 155 -0.66 -16.45 -15.62
CA GLU A 155 -0.58 -17.91 -15.67
C GLU A 155 -1.05 -18.45 -14.32
N ASP A 156 -1.94 -19.45 -14.33
CA ASP A 156 -2.40 -20.19 -13.14
C ASP A 156 -1.24 -21.02 -12.58
N ASN A 157 -0.22 -20.35 -12.05
CA ASN A 157 0.78 -20.99 -11.23
C ASN A 157 0.11 -21.29 -9.89
N GLU A 158 0.05 -22.59 -9.54
CA GLU A 158 -0.36 -23.10 -8.24
C GLU A 158 0.03 -22.11 -7.15
N LYS A 159 -0.87 -21.83 -6.20
CA LYS A 159 -0.68 -20.87 -5.09
C LYS A 159 0.68 -21.02 -4.42
N GLU A 160 1.71 -20.44 -5.03
CA GLU A 160 3.04 -20.36 -4.47
C GLU A 160 2.86 -19.58 -3.20
N GLU A 161 3.39 -20.15 -2.11
CA GLU A 161 3.40 -19.57 -0.77
C GLU A 161 3.45 -18.05 -0.86
N ILE A 162 2.49 -17.39 -0.21
CA ILE A 162 2.38 -15.92 -0.06
C ILE A 162 3.80 -15.36 -0.01
N ASN A 163 4.29 -14.86 -1.15
CA ASN A 163 5.68 -14.49 -1.29
C ASN A 163 5.93 -13.41 -0.26
N GLU A 164 6.92 -13.64 0.60
CA GLU A 164 7.28 -12.76 1.70
C GLU A 164 7.37 -11.32 1.18
N GLY A 165 6.38 -10.50 1.50
CA GLY A 165 6.28 -9.15 0.95
C GLY A 165 7.55 -8.35 1.23
N LEU A 166 7.76 -7.26 0.49
CA LEU A 166 8.84 -6.28 0.71
C LEU A 166 9.00 -5.88 2.21
N LEU A 167 7.92 -5.93 2.98
CA LEU A 167 7.90 -5.81 4.43
C LEU A 167 8.69 -6.90 5.15
N ASP A 168 8.42 -8.17 4.89
CA ASP A 168 9.07 -9.29 5.56
C ASP A 168 10.54 -9.43 5.14
N SER A 169 10.87 -9.14 3.88
CA SER A 169 12.26 -9.05 3.42
C SER A 169 13.02 -7.88 4.05
N TYR A 170 12.41 -6.68 4.15
CA TYR A 170 12.98 -5.53 4.88
C TYR A 170 13.28 -5.87 6.34
N PHE A 171 12.33 -6.50 7.04
CA PHE A 171 12.58 -6.92 8.43
C PHE A 171 13.72 -7.93 8.50
N ARG A 172 13.77 -8.94 7.63
CA ARG A 172 14.86 -9.94 7.60
C ARG A 172 16.24 -9.34 7.38
N GLU A 173 16.39 -8.41 6.44
CA GLU A 173 17.69 -7.75 6.19
C GLU A 173 18.15 -6.96 7.42
N LYS A 174 17.24 -6.28 8.12
CA LYS A 174 17.55 -5.59 9.38
C LYS A 174 17.96 -6.54 10.51
N TRP A 175 17.38 -7.74 10.57
CA TRP A 175 17.81 -8.78 11.53
C TRP A 175 19.18 -9.38 11.18
N LYS A 176 19.52 -9.51 9.88
CA LYS A 176 20.85 -9.94 9.43
C LYS A 176 21.93 -8.90 9.75
N ASN A 177 21.62 -7.60 9.63
CA ASN A 177 22.55 -6.50 9.92
C ASN A 177 22.67 -6.15 11.41
N LYS A 178 22.04 -6.92 12.31
CA LYS A 178 22.13 -6.76 13.78
C LYS A 178 23.00 -7.81 14.48
N LYS A 179 23.64 -8.73 13.72
CA LYS A 179 24.71 -9.61 14.21
C LYS A 179 26.06 -9.01 13.85
#